data_AF-A0AA39CEB5-F1
#
_entry.id   AF-A0AA39CEB5-F1
#
_cell.length_a   1.000
_cell.length_b   1.000
_cell.length_c   1.000
_cell.angle_alpha   90.00
_cell.angle_beta   90.00
_cell.angle_gamma   90.00
#
_symmetry.space_group_name_H-M   'P 1'
#
loop_
_entity.id
_entity.type
_entity.pdbx_description
1 polymer ?
#
loop_
_entity_poly.entity_id
_entity_poly.type
_entity_poly.pdbx_seq_one_letter_code
_entity_poly.pdbx_strand_id
1 'polypeptide(L)'
;MVQWSKYDRWWLSAWIFPLISALVWLGMLLAMFGTWEAEGSPHYPSMDPDQHIAYISDIGAFGLKPLFQTGAVLTTIFLDLGFVAERWLRHYGRLAPNTSRVQSTLSSISIFFAILGTCGLILLSNFDTYHHDRLHDGFLLLFLAGYILSAIFLCAEYQRLGIHYRQHRILRLSFWIKLAFIIVEVALAIVFAATAWNGHQDVAAVFEWIVALIFTFYVLSFLLDLWPSVRHKHHVPQGWREQEEARLEKMAERNNGGLPPSNQDPAPVISEPNQGTYQNTTDGLYYDQAIGNYRGTYVTGGPGSHLQNASAQYPPAHNDLGKQKKRGVGPLRF
;
A
#
# COMPACT_ATOMS: atom_id res chain seq x y z
N MET A 1 -0.01 1.22 -30.73
CA MET A 1 0.38 2.36 -29.88
C MET A 1 -0.90 2.90 -29.25
N VAL A 2 -1.17 2.59 -27.98
CA VAL A 2 -2.43 3.00 -27.32
C VAL A 2 -2.34 4.51 -27.04
N GLN A 3 -3.19 5.28 -27.71
CA GLN A 3 -3.22 6.73 -27.60
C GLN A 3 -4.06 7.10 -26.36
N TRP A 4 -3.38 7.37 -25.25
CA TRP A 4 -4.03 7.76 -24.00
C TRP A 4 -4.57 9.20 -24.09
N SER A 5 -5.80 9.39 -23.63
CA SER A 5 -6.52 10.67 -23.70
C SER A 5 -6.01 11.64 -22.63
N LYS A 6 -6.16 12.96 -22.84
CA LYS A 6 -5.85 14.02 -21.85
C LYS A 6 -6.52 13.78 -20.47
N TYR A 7 -7.58 12.96 -20.42
CA TYR A 7 -8.33 12.61 -19.22
C TYR A 7 -7.73 11.45 -18.41
N ASP A 8 -6.75 10.71 -18.94
CA ASP A 8 -5.98 9.69 -18.21
C ASP A 8 -4.91 10.29 -17.29
N ARG A 9 -5.18 11.43 -16.64
CA ARG A 9 -4.19 12.11 -15.79
C ARG A 9 -4.59 12.31 -14.34
N TRP A 10 -5.85 12.11 -13.97
CA TRP A 10 -6.29 12.24 -12.58
C TRP A 10 -5.59 11.22 -11.65
N TRP A 11 -5.30 10.02 -12.16
CA TRP A 11 -4.56 8.99 -11.44
C TRP A 11 -3.04 9.27 -11.31
N LEU A 12 -2.45 10.16 -12.13
CA LEU A 12 -1.03 10.58 -11.96
C LEU A 12 -0.82 11.36 -10.66
N SER A 13 -1.89 11.93 -10.10
CA SER A 13 -1.84 12.80 -8.93
C SER A 13 -2.55 12.22 -7.72
N ALA A 14 -2.81 10.91 -7.67
CA ALA A 14 -3.55 10.27 -6.57
C ALA A 14 -2.95 10.56 -5.18
N TRP A 15 -1.64 10.79 -5.10
CA TRP A 15 -0.93 11.20 -3.88
C TRP A 15 -1.41 12.55 -3.31
N ILE A 16 -2.07 13.38 -4.13
CA ILE A 16 -2.60 14.69 -3.70
C ILE A 16 -3.81 14.54 -2.78
N PHE A 17 -4.56 13.44 -2.87
CA PHE A 17 -5.77 13.24 -2.07
C PHE A 17 -5.47 13.20 -0.57
N PRO A 18 -4.60 12.30 -0.05
CA PRO A 18 -4.29 12.32 1.37
C PRO A 18 -3.52 13.58 1.79
N LEU A 19 -2.80 14.25 0.87
CA LEU A 19 -2.13 15.51 1.17
C LEU A 19 -3.14 16.64 1.43
N ILE A 20 -4.13 16.82 0.54
CA ILE A 20 -5.19 17.80 0.72
C ILE A 20 -5.97 17.49 2.00
N SER A 21 -6.33 16.22 2.21
CA SER A 21 -7.03 15.78 3.43
C SER A 21 -6.28 16.20 4.70
N ALA A 22 -5.00 15.86 4.80
CA ALA A 22 -4.18 16.20 5.97
C ALA A 22 -4.00 17.71 6.16
N LEU A 23 -3.78 18.48 5.09
CA LEU A 23 -3.59 19.92 5.17
C LEU A 23 -4.87 20.65 5.59
N VAL A 24 -6.02 20.21 5.09
CA VAL A 24 -7.31 20.78 5.48
C VAL A 24 -7.62 20.45 6.94
N TRP A 25 -7.41 19.20 7.37
CA TRP A 25 -7.60 18.79 8.75
C TRP A 25 -6.70 19.57 9.71
N LEU A 26 -5.39 19.60 9.44
CA LEU A 26 -4.42 20.32 10.26
C LEU A 26 -4.71 21.82 10.27
N GLY A 27 -5.01 22.40 9.11
CA GLY A 27 -5.32 23.82 9.00
C GLY A 27 -6.57 24.21 9.81
N MET A 28 -7.61 23.37 9.77
CA MET A 28 -8.82 23.54 10.58
C MET A 28 -8.49 23.47 12.08
N LEU A 29 -7.75 22.45 12.53
CA LEU A 29 -7.38 22.30 13.94
C LEU A 29 -6.53 23.47 14.45
N LEU A 30 -5.51 23.87 13.68
CA LEU A 30 -4.64 25.00 14.04
C LEU A 30 -5.39 26.33 14.06
N ALA A 31 -6.34 26.53 13.14
CA ALA A 31 -7.18 27.72 13.14
C ALA A 31 -8.12 27.75 14.37
N MET A 32 -8.75 26.62 14.72
CA MET A 32 -9.58 26.52 15.91
C MET A 32 -8.79 26.76 17.19
N PHE A 33 -7.65 26.09 17.34
CA PHE A 33 -6.76 26.27 18.49
C PHE A 33 -6.22 27.69 18.59
N GLY A 34 -5.76 28.25 17.46
CA GLY A 34 -5.19 29.58 17.38
C GLY A 34 -6.21 30.68 17.69
N THR A 35 -7.45 30.56 17.21
CA THR A 35 -8.52 31.51 17.54
C THR A 35 -8.91 31.43 19.01
N TRP A 36 -9.10 30.22 19.55
CA TRP A 36 -9.42 30.04 20.96
C TRP A 36 -8.36 30.67 21.87
N GLU A 37 -7.08 30.46 21.57
CA GLU A 37 -6.02 31.05 22.37
C GLU A 37 -5.84 32.56 22.16
N ALA A 38 -6.04 33.05 20.93
CA ALA A 38 -6.02 34.49 20.64
C ALA A 38 -7.13 35.28 21.36
N GLU A 39 -8.27 34.62 21.65
CA GLU A 39 -9.37 35.18 22.42
C GLU A 39 -9.16 35.09 23.95
N GLY A 40 -8.04 34.50 24.39
CA GLY A 40 -7.71 34.35 25.81
C GLY A 40 -8.37 33.15 26.46
N SER A 41 -8.56 32.05 25.72
CA SER A 41 -9.15 30.81 26.20
C SER A 41 -10.56 30.99 26.81
N PRO A 42 -11.55 31.45 26.01
CA PRO A 42 -12.92 31.65 26.50
C PRO A 42 -13.55 30.33 26.97
N HIS A 43 -14.36 30.44 28.02
CA HIS A 43 -15.17 29.34 28.52
C HIS A 43 -16.52 29.31 27.79
N TYR A 44 -16.77 28.24 27.02
CA TYR A 44 -17.95 28.11 26.19
C TYR A 44 -19.15 27.54 26.97
N PRO A 45 -20.39 27.86 26.58
CA PRO A 45 -21.60 27.28 27.20
C PRO A 45 -21.73 25.75 27.11
N SER A 46 -20.99 25.09 26.22
CA SER A 46 -20.94 23.63 26.11
C SER A 46 -19.94 22.96 27.06
N MET A 47 -19.07 23.76 27.71
CA MET A 47 -18.08 23.27 28.65
C MET A 47 -18.71 23.01 30.03
N ASP A 48 -18.18 22.01 30.73
CA ASP A 48 -18.55 21.79 32.13
C ASP A 48 -18.03 22.94 33.01
N PRO A 49 -18.72 23.30 34.13
CA PRO A 49 -18.37 24.47 34.94
C PRO A 49 -16.95 24.48 35.52
N ASP A 50 -16.33 23.30 35.66
CA ASP A 50 -14.97 23.09 36.17
C ASP A 50 -13.94 22.80 35.07
N GLN A 51 -14.34 22.87 33.80
CA GLN A 51 -13.48 22.68 32.63
C GLN A 51 -12.76 23.99 32.26
N HIS A 52 -11.45 23.93 32.14
CA HIS A 52 -10.56 25.03 31.76
C HIS A 52 -10.05 24.92 30.33
N ILE A 53 -9.95 23.69 29.80
CA ILE A 53 -9.45 23.42 28.45
C ILE A 53 -10.64 23.04 27.55
N ALA A 54 -10.89 23.82 26.50
CA ALA A 54 -11.98 23.54 25.57
C ALA A 54 -11.68 22.31 24.70
N TYR A 55 -12.69 21.45 24.52
CA TYR A 55 -12.68 20.42 23.50
C TYR A 55 -12.65 21.06 22.10
N ILE A 56 -12.17 20.32 21.11
CA ILE A 56 -12.30 20.72 19.69
C ILE A 56 -13.78 20.91 19.36
N SER A 57 -14.62 20.00 19.86
CA SER A 57 -16.07 20.05 19.64
C SER A 57 -16.73 21.28 20.29
N ASP A 58 -16.23 21.77 21.44
CA ASP A 58 -16.70 23.01 22.07
C ASP A 58 -16.47 24.21 21.17
N ILE A 59 -15.23 24.38 20.70
CA ILE A 59 -14.88 25.48 19.78
C ILE A 59 -15.65 25.35 18.46
N GLY A 60 -15.83 24.11 18.00
CA GLY A 60 -16.56 23.75 16.78
C GLY A 60 -18.08 23.93 16.88
N ALA A 61 -18.65 24.15 18.06
CA ALA A 61 -20.08 24.36 18.25
C ALA A 61 -20.53 25.82 18.04
N PHE A 62 -19.61 26.78 18.19
CA PHE A 62 -19.95 28.22 18.18
C PHE A 62 -19.44 28.92 16.90
N GLY A 63 -18.73 30.04 17.03
CA GLY A 63 -18.36 30.91 15.90
C GLY A 63 -17.58 30.21 14.79
N LEU A 64 -16.85 29.13 15.11
CA LEU A 64 -16.06 28.35 14.16
C LEU A 64 -16.77 27.11 13.63
N LYS A 65 -18.08 26.95 13.88
CA LYS A 65 -18.87 25.82 13.36
C LYS A 65 -18.78 25.67 11.83
N PRO A 66 -18.89 26.73 11.01
CA PRO A 66 -18.75 26.59 9.55
C PRO A 66 -17.36 26.10 9.13
N LEU A 67 -16.31 26.51 9.87
CA LEU A 67 -14.93 26.08 9.63
C LEU A 67 -14.78 24.59 9.96
N PHE A 68 -15.26 24.17 11.13
CA PHE A 68 -15.22 22.77 11.57
C PHE A 68 -15.97 21.86 10.60
N GLN A 69 -17.21 22.23 10.23
CA GLN A 69 -18.04 21.48 9.31
C GLN A 69 -17.40 21.37 7.91
N THR A 70 -16.91 22.49 7.35
CA THR A 70 -16.30 22.48 6.01
C THR A 70 -14.99 21.70 6.01
N GLY A 71 -14.15 21.87 7.03
CA GLY A 71 -12.89 21.15 7.18
C GLY A 71 -13.09 19.65 7.35
N ALA A 72 -14.06 19.24 8.17
CA ALA A 72 -14.45 17.85 8.37
C ALA A 72 -14.91 17.18 7.06
N VAL A 73 -15.82 17.82 6.31
CA VAL A 73 -16.32 17.31 5.02
C VAL A 73 -15.20 17.16 4.00
N LEU A 74 -14.37 18.20 3.84
CA LEU A 74 -13.27 18.17 2.87
C LEU A 74 -12.23 17.10 3.26
N THR A 75 -11.83 17.04 4.53
CA THR A 75 -10.85 16.05 5.04
C THR A 75 -11.29 14.64 4.70
N THR A 76 -12.53 14.28 5.03
CA THR A 76 -13.05 12.92 4.91
C THR A 76 -13.29 12.50 3.46
N ILE A 77 -13.84 13.39 2.62
CA ILE A 77 -14.01 13.11 1.19
C ILE A 77 -12.65 12.85 0.53
N PHE A 78 -11.64 13.70 0.80
CA PHE A 78 -10.31 13.50 0.23
C PHE A 78 -9.61 12.25 0.78
N LEU A 79 -9.85 11.90 2.04
CA LEU A 79 -9.35 10.65 2.63
C LEU A 79 -9.97 9.43 1.95
N ASP A 80 -11.29 9.39 1.78
CA ASP A 80 -12.02 8.31 1.10
C ASP A 80 -11.59 8.17 -0.37
N LEU A 81 -11.38 9.30 -1.06
CA LEU A 81 -10.79 9.30 -2.40
C LEU A 81 -9.39 8.68 -2.41
N GLY A 82 -8.59 8.88 -1.35
CA GLY A 82 -7.31 8.21 -1.15
C GLY A 82 -7.45 6.68 -1.07
N PHE A 83 -8.37 6.18 -0.24
CA PHE A 83 -8.68 4.75 -0.14
C PHE A 83 -9.13 4.15 -1.48
N VAL A 84 -10.05 4.83 -2.17
CA VAL A 84 -10.56 4.40 -3.48
C VAL A 84 -9.45 4.43 -4.54
N ALA A 85 -8.61 5.46 -4.53
CA ALA A 85 -7.49 5.58 -5.47
C ALA A 85 -6.47 4.46 -5.27
N GLU A 86 -6.15 4.10 -4.02
CA GLU A 86 -5.26 2.97 -3.72
C GLU A 86 -5.82 1.67 -4.28
N ARG A 87 -7.10 1.37 -3.99
CA ARG A 87 -7.81 0.20 -4.51
C ARG A 87 -7.80 0.15 -6.04
N TRP A 88 -8.09 1.28 -6.68
CA TRP A 88 -8.12 1.41 -8.13
C TRP A 88 -6.74 1.17 -8.74
N LEU A 89 -5.68 1.80 -8.20
CA LEU A 89 -4.31 1.63 -8.68
C LEU A 89 -3.78 0.20 -8.51
N ARG A 90 -4.21 -0.52 -7.46
CA ARG A 90 -3.95 -1.96 -7.30
C ARG A 90 -4.68 -2.80 -8.33
N HIS A 91 -5.93 -2.47 -8.65
CA HIS A 91 -6.71 -3.21 -9.64
C HIS A 91 -6.14 -3.11 -11.06
N TYR A 92 -5.63 -1.93 -11.45
CA TYR A 92 -4.99 -1.69 -12.75
C TYR A 92 -3.51 -2.14 -12.82
N GLY A 93 -2.97 -2.77 -11.77
CA GLY A 93 -1.62 -3.32 -11.74
C GLY A 93 -0.50 -2.28 -11.67
N ARG A 94 -0.78 -1.05 -11.24
CA ARG A 94 0.27 -0.03 -11.00
C ARG A 94 0.89 -0.12 -9.62
N LEU A 95 0.08 -0.50 -8.63
CA LEU A 95 0.52 -0.96 -7.32
C LEU A 95 0.52 -2.50 -7.30
N ALA A 96 1.13 -3.09 -6.27
CA ALA A 96 1.18 -4.54 -6.08
C ALA A 96 -0.22 -5.16 -6.21
N PRO A 97 -0.47 -5.97 -7.26
CA PRO A 97 -1.82 -6.42 -7.58
C PRO A 97 -2.31 -7.43 -6.54
N ASN A 98 -3.62 -7.43 -6.29
CA ASN A 98 -4.23 -8.40 -5.38
C ASN A 98 -4.21 -9.78 -6.04
N THR A 99 -3.46 -10.71 -5.44
CA THR A 99 -3.30 -12.09 -5.91
C THR A 99 -4.46 -13.00 -5.50
N SER A 100 -5.30 -12.58 -4.55
CA SER A 100 -6.36 -13.41 -3.97
C SER A 100 -7.68 -12.66 -3.72
N ARG A 101 -8.80 -13.36 -3.90
CA ARG A 101 -10.17 -12.86 -3.64
C ARG A 101 -10.35 -12.28 -2.23
N VAL A 102 -9.69 -12.86 -1.23
CA VAL A 102 -9.74 -12.38 0.15
C VAL A 102 -9.11 -10.98 0.31
N GLN A 103 -8.04 -10.65 -0.43
CA GLN A 103 -7.49 -9.28 -0.39
C GLN A 103 -8.48 -8.28 -1.00
N SER A 104 -9.12 -8.66 -2.10
CA SER A 104 -10.17 -7.84 -2.71
C SER A 104 -11.34 -7.57 -1.77
N THR A 105 -11.76 -8.58 -0.98
CA THR A 105 -12.84 -8.42 0.00
C THR A 105 -12.42 -7.53 1.18
N LEU A 106 -11.20 -7.73 1.73
CA LEU A 106 -10.66 -6.90 2.82
C LEU A 106 -10.59 -5.43 2.41
N SER A 107 -10.13 -5.16 1.19
CA SER A 107 -10.08 -3.81 0.61
C SER A 107 -11.47 -3.18 0.49
N SER A 108 -12.45 -3.95 0.01
CA SER A 108 -13.84 -3.48 -0.08
C SER A 108 -14.48 -3.21 1.29
N ILE A 109 -14.18 -4.04 2.29
CA ILE A 109 -14.67 -3.85 3.66
C ILE A 109 -14.01 -2.62 4.29
N SER A 110 -12.71 -2.40 4.07
CA SER A 110 -12.00 -1.20 4.54
C SER A 110 -12.65 0.07 4.01
N ILE A 111 -12.91 0.15 2.69
CA ILE A 111 -13.60 1.31 2.09
C ILE A 111 -15.01 1.50 2.69
N PHE A 112 -15.76 0.43 2.92
CA PHE A 112 -17.08 0.53 3.54
C PHE A 112 -17.02 1.15 4.94
N PHE A 113 -16.09 0.70 5.78
CA PHE A 113 -15.90 1.28 7.12
C PHE A 113 -15.34 2.71 7.08
N ALA A 114 -14.52 3.05 6.09
CA ALA A 114 -14.07 4.43 5.87
C ALA A 114 -15.25 5.37 5.59
N ILE A 115 -16.18 4.95 4.72
CA ILE A 115 -17.41 5.69 4.44
C ILE A 115 -18.28 5.84 5.70
N LEU A 116 -18.40 4.80 6.53
CA LEU A 116 -19.08 4.92 7.82
C LEU A 116 -18.40 5.94 8.75
N GLY A 117 -17.06 5.95 8.78
CA GLY A 117 -16.27 6.95 9.49
C GLY A 117 -16.52 8.37 8.98
N THR A 118 -16.55 8.55 7.66
CA THR A 118 -16.91 9.81 6.97
C THR A 118 -18.30 10.28 7.36
N CYS A 119 -19.30 9.38 7.31
CA CYS A 119 -20.66 9.70 7.76
C CYS A 119 -20.67 10.13 9.23
N GLY A 120 -19.94 9.44 10.10
CA GLY A 120 -19.80 9.82 11.51
C GLY A 120 -19.25 11.23 11.69
N LEU A 121 -18.16 11.57 11.00
CA LEU A 121 -17.51 12.88 11.14
C LEU A 121 -18.34 14.03 10.55
N ILE A 122 -19.04 13.79 9.44
CA ILE A 122 -19.95 14.78 8.86
C ILE A 122 -21.14 15.02 9.79
N LEU A 123 -21.74 13.95 10.33
CA LEU A 123 -22.88 14.05 11.23
C LEU A 123 -22.48 14.73 12.55
N LEU A 124 -21.35 14.37 13.17
CA LEU A 124 -20.90 15.03 14.41
C LEU A 124 -20.58 16.51 14.19
N SER A 125 -20.10 16.89 13.00
CA SER A 125 -19.87 18.32 12.69
C SER A 125 -21.16 19.13 12.50
N ASN A 126 -22.28 18.46 12.20
CA ASN A 126 -23.59 19.09 12.06
C ASN A 126 -24.34 19.16 13.40
N PHE A 127 -24.40 18.02 14.08
CA PHE A 127 -24.99 17.83 15.40
C PHE A 127 -23.96 18.16 16.48
N ASP A 128 -23.81 19.46 16.76
CA ASP A 128 -22.85 19.98 17.72
C ASP A 128 -23.15 19.60 19.18
N THR A 129 -22.12 19.73 20.02
CA THR A 129 -22.17 19.43 21.46
C THR A 129 -23.13 20.33 22.23
N TYR A 130 -23.44 21.52 21.72
CA TYR A 130 -24.31 22.49 22.41
C TYR A 130 -25.80 22.15 22.29
N HIS A 131 -26.26 21.70 21.12
CA HIS A 131 -27.67 21.40 20.88
C HIS A 131 -27.99 19.91 21.02
N HIS A 132 -27.02 19.01 20.76
CA HIS A 132 -27.27 17.57 20.65
C HIS A 132 -26.12 16.70 21.20
N ASP A 133 -25.69 16.94 22.44
CA ASP A 133 -24.65 16.20 23.18
C ASP A 133 -24.64 14.67 22.95
N ARG A 134 -25.78 13.99 23.16
CA ARG A 134 -25.87 12.52 23.04
C ARG A 134 -25.72 12.02 21.61
N LEU A 135 -26.19 12.81 20.63
CA LEU A 135 -26.03 12.46 19.21
C LEU A 135 -24.58 12.67 18.79
N HIS A 136 -23.97 13.78 19.25
CA HIS A 136 -22.58 14.09 19.01
C HIS A 136 -21.66 12.94 19.48
N ASP A 137 -21.83 12.46 20.71
CA ASP A 137 -21.02 11.36 21.25
C ASP A 137 -21.20 10.05 20.47
N GLY A 138 -22.43 9.75 20.04
CA GLY A 138 -22.73 8.60 19.20
C GLY A 138 -22.04 8.69 17.83
N PHE A 139 -22.02 9.87 17.23
CA PHE A 139 -21.35 10.10 15.95
C PHE A 139 -19.82 10.15 16.08
N LEU A 140 -19.29 10.63 17.20
CA LEU A 140 -17.86 10.56 17.54
C LEU A 140 -17.40 9.11 17.64
N LEU A 141 -18.18 8.25 18.30
CA LEU A 141 -17.91 6.81 18.33
C LEU A 141 -17.97 6.19 16.94
N LEU A 142 -18.98 6.52 16.13
CA LEU A 142 -19.12 6.03 14.75
C LEU A 142 -17.93 6.43 13.87
N PHE A 143 -17.51 7.69 13.95
CA PHE A 143 -16.34 8.24 13.26
C PHE A 143 -15.08 7.44 13.63
N LEU A 144 -14.79 7.36 14.91
CA LEU A 144 -13.56 6.76 15.43
C LEU A 144 -13.52 5.25 15.16
N ALA A 145 -14.59 4.52 15.48
CA ALA A 145 -14.68 3.09 15.23
C ALA A 145 -14.65 2.77 13.73
N GLY A 146 -15.31 3.59 12.91
CA GLY A 146 -15.33 3.44 11.45
C GLY A 146 -13.92 3.50 10.86
N TYR A 147 -13.15 4.55 11.17
CA TYR A 147 -11.78 4.65 10.65
C TYR A 147 -10.82 3.63 11.25
N ILE A 148 -10.93 3.29 12.54
CA ILE A 148 -10.09 2.24 13.15
C ILE A 148 -10.37 0.88 12.49
N LEU A 149 -11.64 0.50 12.33
CA LEU A 149 -11.99 -0.76 11.65
C LEU A 149 -11.51 -0.77 10.21
N SER A 150 -11.70 0.34 9.48
CA SER A 150 -11.16 0.51 8.13
C SER A 150 -9.64 0.28 8.09
N ALA A 151 -8.90 0.89 9.02
CA ALA A 151 -7.46 0.78 9.12
C ALA A 151 -6.99 -0.65 9.45
N ILE A 152 -7.70 -1.35 10.33
CA ILE A 152 -7.42 -2.76 10.65
C ILE A 152 -7.59 -3.64 9.40
N PHE A 153 -8.68 -3.48 8.65
CA PHE A 153 -8.90 -4.26 7.42
C PHE A 153 -7.89 -3.93 6.33
N LEU A 154 -7.50 -2.66 6.21
CA LEU A 154 -6.42 -2.23 5.33
C LEU A 154 -5.11 -2.91 5.74
N CYS A 155 -4.71 -2.83 7.01
CA CYS A 155 -3.52 -3.49 7.53
C CYS A 155 -3.55 -5.02 7.31
N ALA A 156 -4.70 -5.67 7.48
CA ALA A 156 -4.87 -7.09 7.18
C ALA A 156 -4.66 -7.40 5.69
N GLU A 157 -5.13 -6.55 4.78
CA GLU A 157 -4.82 -6.63 3.35
C GLU A 157 -3.31 -6.50 3.12
N TYR A 158 -2.66 -5.47 3.67
CA TYR A 158 -1.22 -5.22 3.52
C TYR A 158 -0.37 -6.35 4.09
N GLN A 159 -0.70 -6.88 5.27
CA GLN A 159 0.01 -8.02 5.86
C GLN A 159 -0.03 -9.22 4.92
N ARG A 160 -1.19 -9.49 4.32
CA ARG A 160 -1.38 -10.60 3.39
C ARG A 160 -0.66 -10.39 2.05
N LEU A 161 -0.54 -9.15 1.58
CA LEU A 161 0.30 -8.83 0.42
C LEU A 161 1.80 -8.93 0.76
N GLY A 162 2.21 -8.46 1.94
CA GLY A 162 3.59 -8.45 2.38
C GLY A 162 4.22 -9.84 2.53
N ILE A 163 3.40 -10.87 2.79
CA ILE A 163 3.85 -12.28 2.77
C ILE A 163 4.30 -12.70 1.37
N HIS A 164 3.63 -12.21 0.30
CA HIS A 164 3.94 -12.57 -1.07
C HIS A 164 5.07 -11.72 -1.67
N TYR A 165 5.15 -10.44 -1.29
CA TYR A 165 6.12 -9.47 -1.82
C TYR A 165 7.23 -9.14 -0.80
N ARG A 166 7.88 -10.18 -0.26
CA ARG A 166 8.85 -10.07 0.85
C ARG A 166 10.11 -9.25 0.51
N GLN A 167 10.36 -8.97 -0.78
CA GLN A 167 11.53 -8.23 -1.26
C GLN A 167 11.43 -6.70 -1.02
N HIS A 168 10.24 -6.09 -0.96
CA HIS A 168 10.11 -4.62 -0.94
C HIS A 168 10.07 -4.02 0.47
N ARG A 169 11.14 -3.29 0.83
CA ARG A 169 11.26 -2.59 2.14
C ARG A 169 10.26 -1.43 2.29
N ILE A 170 9.89 -0.76 1.19
CA ILE A 170 9.00 0.41 1.22
C ILE A 170 7.57 0.04 1.66
N LEU A 171 7.02 -1.09 1.18
CA LEU A 171 5.68 -1.56 1.58
C LEU A 171 5.63 -1.96 3.05
N ARG A 172 6.68 -2.63 3.54
CA ARG A 172 6.76 -2.99 4.96
C ARG A 172 6.87 -1.76 5.84
N LEU A 173 7.65 -0.76 5.43
CA LEU A 173 7.79 0.47 6.19
C LEU A 173 6.44 1.19 6.32
N SER A 174 5.71 1.37 5.21
CA SER A 174 4.38 1.98 5.24
C SER A 174 3.39 1.20 6.13
N PHE A 175 3.41 -0.14 6.04
CA PHE A 175 2.60 -1.01 6.91
C PHE A 175 2.90 -0.78 8.40
N TRP A 176 4.19 -0.82 8.80
CA TRP A 176 4.56 -0.65 10.20
C TRP A 176 4.27 0.75 10.73
N ILE A 177 4.43 1.78 9.90
CA ILE A 177 4.06 3.15 10.24
C ILE A 177 2.55 3.23 10.52
N LYS A 178 1.71 2.69 9.62
CA LYS A 178 0.24 2.68 9.81
C LYS A 178 -0.17 1.89 11.04
N LEU A 179 0.41 0.70 11.22
CA LEU A 179 0.12 -0.13 12.39
C LEU A 179 0.49 0.59 13.69
N ALA A 180 1.63 1.29 13.73
CA ALA A 180 2.02 2.08 14.88
C ALA A 180 1.02 3.20 15.16
N PHE A 181 0.56 3.94 14.14
CA PHE A 181 -0.47 4.96 14.31
C PHE A 181 -1.77 4.37 14.85
N ILE A 182 -2.27 3.26 14.29
CA ILE A 182 -3.50 2.62 14.77
C ILE A 182 -3.38 2.23 16.25
N ILE A 183 -2.27 1.62 16.65
CA ILE A 183 -2.05 1.21 18.06
C ILE A 183 -2.02 2.43 18.98
N VAL A 184 -1.31 3.48 18.59
CA VAL A 184 -1.19 4.72 19.36
C VAL A 184 -2.55 5.43 19.45
N GLU A 185 -3.27 5.56 18.35
CA GLU A 185 -4.60 6.19 18.30
C GLU A 185 -5.61 5.43 19.15
N VAL A 186 -5.65 4.10 19.07
CA VAL A 186 -6.52 3.26 19.92
C VAL A 186 -6.17 3.44 21.40
N ALA A 187 -4.89 3.45 21.75
CA ALA A 187 -4.47 3.63 23.15
C ALA A 187 -4.89 5.01 23.68
N LEU A 188 -4.66 6.07 22.90
CA LEU A 188 -5.04 7.44 23.27
C LEU A 188 -6.56 7.62 23.31
N ALA A 189 -7.30 7.01 22.39
CA ALA A 189 -8.76 7.00 22.38
C ALA A 189 -9.36 6.33 23.63
N ILE A 190 -8.76 5.23 24.09
CA ILE A 190 -9.16 4.57 25.33
C ILE A 190 -8.92 5.50 26.52
N VAL A 191 -7.77 6.18 26.57
CA VAL A 191 -7.50 7.15 27.63
C VAL A 191 -8.50 8.29 27.60
N PHE A 192 -8.75 8.89 26.43
CA PHE A 192 -9.76 9.93 26.20
C PHE A 192 -11.13 9.51 26.74
N ALA A 193 -11.65 8.36 26.29
CA ALA A 193 -12.96 7.85 26.71
C ALA A 193 -13.01 7.58 28.23
N ALA A 194 -11.95 6.98 28.80
CA ALA A 194 -11.87 6.72 30.22
C ALA A 194 -11.84 8.01 31.05
N THR A 195 -11.09 9.03 30.61
CA THR A 195 -11.02 10.32 31.32
C THR A 195 -12.33 11.11 31.22
N ALA A 196 -12.99 11.07 30.06
CA ALA A 196 -14.29 11.71 29.85
C ALA A 196 -15.37 11.11 30.76
N TRP A 197 -15.44 9.77 30.86
CA TRP A 197 -16.42 9.09 31.72
C TRP A 197 -16.17 9.25 33.22
N ASN A 198 -14.93 9.54 33.63
CA ASN A 198 -14.59 9.77 35.03
C ASN A 198 -14.69 11.26 35.45
N GLY A 199 -15.17 12.14 34.57
CA GLY A 199 -15.33 13.57 34.85
C GLY A 199 -14.02 14.36 34.86
N HIS A 200 -12.93 13.83 34.29
CA HIS A 200 -11.67 14.56 34.14
C HIS A 200 -11.64 15.31 32.81
N GLN A 201 -12.50 16.33 32.67
CA GLN A 201 -12.76 17.02 31.40
C GLN A 201 -11.51 17.67 30.79
N ASP A 202 -10.71 18.36 31.60
CA ASP A 202 -9.48 19.00 31.12
C ASP A 202 -8.48 17.99 30.53
N VAL A 203 -8.34 16.83 31.18
CA VAL A 203 -7.46 15.77 30.72
C VAL A 203 -8.00 15.17 29.42
N ALA A 204 -9.30 14.89 29.37
CA ALA A 204 -9.95 14.38 28.18
C ALA A 204 -9.84 15.37 26.99
N ALA A 205 -10.00 16.68 27.22
CA ALA A 205 -9.83 17.69 26.17
C ALA A 205 -8.41 17.67 25.59
N VAL A 206 -7.39 17.56 26.45
CA VAL A 206 -5.99 17.41 26.00
C VAL A 206 -5.82 16.14 25.14
N PHE A 207 -6.39 15.01 25.54
CA PHE A 207 -6.30 13.79 24.75
C PHE A 207 -7.06 13.88 23.42
N GLU A 208 -8.20 14.57 23.38
CA GLU A 208 -8.93 14.82 22.12
C GLU A 208 -8.04 15.57 21.11
N TRP A 209 -7.40 16.66 21.56
CA TRP A 209 -6.45 17.43 20.75
C TRP A 209 -5.27 16.58 20.26
N ILE A 210 -4.67 15.78 21.15
CA ILE A 210 -3.55 14.91 20.79
C ILE A 210 -3.98 13.88 19.75
N VAL A 211 -5.13 13.22 19.94
CA VAL A 211 -5.67 12.23 19.00
C VAL A 211 -5.94 12.88 17.64
N ALA A 212 -6.59 14.04 17.62
CA ALA A 212 -6.90 14.76 16.39
C ALA A 212 -5.63 15.20 15.64
N LEU A 213 -4.59 15.65 16.35
CA LEU A 213 -3.32 16.01 15.73
C LEU A 213 -2.57 14.79 15.19
N ILE A 214 -2.56 13.67 15.93
CA ILE A 214 -1.95 12.41 15.49
C ILE A 214 -2.65 11.86 14.24
N PHE A 215 -3.97 11.98 14.16
CA PHE A 215 -4.75 11.59 12.99
C PHE A 215 -4.25 12.27 11.71
N THR A 216 -3.75 13.50 11.78
CA THR A 216 -3.07 14.17 10.65
C THR A 216 -1.92 13.33 10.09
N PHE A 217 -1.05 12.83 10.98
CA PHE A 217 0.12 12.05 10.58
C PHE A 217 -0.28 10.65 10.09
N TYR A 218 -1.33 10.07 10.65
CA TYR A 218 -1.94 8.86 10.12
C TYR A 218 -2.42 9.06 8.67
N VAL A 219 -3.18 10.12 8.40
CA VAL A 219 -3.61 10.47 7.03
C VAL A 219 -2.42 10.73 6.11
N LEU A 220 -1.39 11.46 6.58
CA LEU A 220 -0.17 11.69 5.81
C LEU A 220 0.57 10.39 5.48
N SER A 221 0.45 9.35 6.30
CA SER A 221 1.10 8.06 6.03
C SER A 221 0.60 7.42 4.72
N PHE A 222 -0.61 7.75 4.24
CA PHE A 222 -1.13 7.29 2.94
C PHE A 222 -0.39 7.90 1.75
N LEU A 223 0.30 9.04 1.92
CA LEU A 223 1.18 9.55 0.87
C LEU A 223 2.26 8.53 0.54
N LEU A 224 2.79 7.78 1.52
CA LEU A 224 3.83 6.79 1.26
C LEU A 224 3.38 5.67 0.31
N ASP A 225 2.09 5.34 0.32
CA ASP A 225 1.52 4.29 -0.54
C ASP A 225 1.18 4.80 -1.94
N LEU A 226 0.80 6.08 -2.05
CA LEU A 226 0.42 6.70 -3.33
C LEU A 226 1.58 7.44 -4.01
N TRP A 227 2.67 7.74 -3.28
CA TRP A 227 3.87 8.39 -3.80
C TRP A 227 4.55 7.62 -4.95
N PRO A 228 4.66 6.27 -4.92
CA PRO A 228 5.20 5.51 -6.04
C PRO A 228 4.38 5.64 -7.35
N SER A 229 3.16 6.17 -7.28
CA SER A 229 2.34 6.47 -8.47
C SER A 229 2.84 7.72 -9.22
N VAL A 230 3.77 8.50 -8.66
CA VAL A 230 4.34 9.70 -9.28
C VAL A 230 5.31 9.31 -10.41
N ARG A 231 5.02 9.80 -11.62
CA ARG A 231 5.80 9.50 -12.82
C ARG A 231 7.03 10.41 -12.90
N HIS A 232 8.22 9.84 -12.76
CA HIS A 232 9.42 10.39 -13.39
C HIS A 232 9.61 9.73 -14.76
N LYS A 233 10.18 10.45 -15.74
CA LYS A 233 10.33 10.01 -17.16
C LYS A 233 10.95 8.61 -17.36
N HIS A 234 11.60 8.03 -16.34
CA HIS A 234 12.22 6.70 -16.38
C HIS A 234 11.75 5.75 -15.25
N HIS A 235 10.66 6.04 -14.53
CA HIS A 235 10.19 5.17 -13.44
C HIS A 235 9.20 4.12 -13.96
N VAL A 236 9.59 2.85 -13.90
CA VAL A 236 8.71 1.69 -14.15
C VAL A 236 7.75 1.58 -12.94
N PRO A 237 6.42 1.62 -13.13
CA PRO A 237 5.49 1.62 -11.99
C PRO A 237 5.64 0.32 -11.17
N GLN A 238 5.48 0.43 -9.85
CA GLN A 238 5.85 -0.64 -8.92
C GLN A 238 5.25 -2.01 -9.27
N GLY A 239 3.96 -2.08 -9.57
CA GLY A 239 3.30 -3.34 -9.93
C GLY A 239 3.84 -4.00 -11.21
N TRP A 240 4.46 -3.23 -12.11
CA TRP A 240 5.08 -3.73 -13.34
C TRP A 240 6.50 -4.24 -13.09
N ARG A 241 7.25 -3.60 -12.17
CA ARG A 241 8.56 -4.12 -11.72
C ARG A 241 8.39 -5.47 -11.06
N GLU A 242 7.36 -5.61 -10.21
CA GLU A 242 7.02 -6.85 -9.53
C GLU A 242 6.61 -7.97 -10.52
N GLN A 243 5.83 -7.64 -11.55
CA GLN A 243 5.48 -8.61 -12.59
C GLN A 243 6.70 -9.05 -13.42
N GLU A 244 7.61 -8.14 -13.73
CA GLU A 244 8.81 -8.44 -14.51
C GLU A 244 9.81 -9.27 -13.68
N GLU A 245 10.05 -8.91 -12.42
CA GLU A 245 10.88 -9.70 -11.49
C GLU A 245 10.32 -11.12 -11.30
N ALA A 246 9.01 -11.26 -11.04
CA ALA A 246 8.37 -12.56 -10.92
C ALA A 246 8.38 -13.39 -12.23
N ARG A 247 8.37 -12.72 -13.39
CA ARG A 247 8.54 -13.39 -14.70
C ARG A 247 9.97 -13.88 -14.87
N LEU A 248 10.96 -13.05 -14.53
CA LEU A 248 12.37 -13.40 -14.62
C LEU A 248 12.73 -14.54 -13.66
N GLU A 249 12.20 -14.53 -12.43
CA GLU A 249 12.36 -15.65 -11.48
C GLU A 249 11.76 -16.94 -12.04
N LYS A 250 10.54 -16.92 -12.56
CA LYS A 250 9.92 -18.10 -13.20
C LYS A 250 10.70 -18.58 -14.43
N MET A 251 11.29 -17.68 -15.20
CA MET A 251 12.15 -18.03 -16.34
C MET A 251 13.48 -18.61 -15.86
N ALA A 252 14.07 -18.08 -14.79
CA ALA A 252 15.28 -18.61 -14.18
C ALA A 252 15.06 -20.00 -13.58
N GLU A 253 13.94 -20.22 -12.88
CA GLU A 253 13.54 -21.54 -12.38
C GLU A 253 13.30 -22.54 -13.52
N ARG A 254 12.67 -22.09 -14.61
CA ARG A 254 12.47 -22.92 -15.81
C ARG A 254 13.78 -23.27 -16.50
N ASN A 255 14.74 -22.35 -16.55
CA ASN A 255 16.05 -22.57 -17.15
C ASN A 255 17.00 -23.38 -16.25
N ASN A 256 16.85 -23.31 -14.93
CA ASN A 256 17.69 -24.04 -13.97
C ASN A 256 17.12 -25.42 -13.59
N GLY A 257 15.90 -25.76 -14.04
CA GLY A 257 15.18 -26.99 -13.71
C GLY A 257 14.94 -27.98 -14.86
N GLY A 258 15.62 -27.80 -16.01
CA GLY A 258 15.41 -28.66 -17.18
C GLY A 258 16.72 -29.08 -17.83
N LEU A 259 17.28 -30.23 -17.44
CA LEU A 259 18.08 -31.01 -18.37
C LEU A 259 17.21 -31.25 -19.62
N PRO A 260 17.69 -30.95 -20.84
CA PRO A 260 16.95 -31.32 -22.04
C PRO A 260 16.78 -32.86 -22.02
N PRO A 261 15.63 -33.39 -22.49
CA PRO A 261 15.47 -34.83 -22.57
C PRO A 261 16.58 -35.41 -23.46
N SER A 262 17.47 -36.23 -22.90
CA SER A 262 18.44 -37.01 -23.65
C SER A 262 17.72 -38.17 -24.34
N ASN A 263 16.97 -37.86 -25.38
CA ASN A 263 16.46 -38.82 -26.38
C ASN A 263 15.99 -38.03 -27.60
N GLN A 264 16.97 -37.46 -28.31
CA GLN A 264 16.84 -37.24 -29.74
C GLN A 264 17.97 -38.03 -30.38
N ASP A 265 17.61 -39.08 -31.09
CA ASP A 265 18.51 -39.80 -31.98
C ASP A 265 19.19 -38.79 -32.93
N PRO A 266 20.47 -38.97 -33.29
CA PRO A 266 21.18 -38.04 -34.14
C PRO A 266 20.47 -37.95 -35.50
N ALA A 267 20.09 -36.73 -35.89
CA ALA A 267 19.56 -36.45 -37.22
C ALA A 267 20.58 -36.89 -38.29
N PRO A 268 20.14 -37.52 -39.40
CA PRO A 268 21.04 -37.93 -40.45
C PRO A 268 21.64 -36.69 -41.12
N VAL A 269 22.98 -36.68 -41.18
CA VAL A 269 23.74 -35.73 -41.98
C VAL A 269 23.42 -36.00 -43.45
N ILE A 270 22.73 -35.07 -44.11
CA ILE A 270 22.64 -35.03 -45.57
C ILE A 270 23.43 -33.80 -46.02
N SER A 271 24.59 -34.08 -46.60
CA SER A 271 25.41 -33.14 -47.35
C SER A 271 24.73 -32.80 -48.68
N GLU A 272 24.59 -31.51 -49.02
CA GLU A 272 25.03 -30.87 -50.30
C GLU A 272 24.30 -29.53 -50.64
N PRO A 273 24.85 -28.67 -51.54
CA PRO A 273 25.11 -27.27 -51.22
C PRO A 273 24.31 -26.21 -52.03
N ASN A 274 24.27 -25.00 -51.45
CA ASN A 274 24.33 -23.66 -52.06
C ASN A 274 23.28 -23.23 -53.13
N GLN A 275 22.55 -22.12 -52.87
CA GLN A 275 22.38 -20.98 -53.79
C GLN A 275 21.50 -19.83 -53.22
N GLY A 276 22.11 -18.64 -53.06
CA GLY A 276 21.61 -17.26 -53.29
C GLY A 276 20.32 -16.73 -52.63
N THR A 277 20.04 -15.43 -52.40
CA THR A 277 20.75 -14.14 -52.50
C THR A 277 19.83 -13.05 -51.86
N TYR A 278 20.42 -11.91 -51.44
CA TYR A 278 19.86 -10.55 -51.24
C TYR A 278 19.30 -10.09 -49.86
N GLN A 279 20.14 -9.30 -49.17
CA GLN A 279 19.95 -7.89 -48.74
C GLN A 279 18.64 -7.45 -48.03
N ASN A 280 18.75 -6.93 -46.80
CA ASN A 280 18.99 -5.49 -46.59
C ASN A 280 19.16 -5.11 -45.11
N THR A 281 20.11 -4.21 -44.89
CA THR A 281 20.54 -3.57 -43.66
C THR A 281 19.52 -2.52 -43.19
N THR A 282 19.30 -2.38 -41.88
CA THR A 282 19.18 -1.06 -41.25
C THR A 282 19.53 -1.13 -39.77
N ASP A 283 20.64 -0.47 -39.44
CA ASP A 283 21.22 -0.27 -38.11
C ASP A 283 20.31 0.55 -37.19
N GLY A 284 20.44 0.33 -35.87
CA GLY A 284 19.72 1.12 -34.87
C GLY A 284 19.97 0.77 -33.39
N LEU A 285 21.24 0.69 -32.97
CA LEU A 285 21.78 1.04 -31.64
C LEU A 285 21.16 0.42 -30.36
N TYR A 286 21.75 -0.69 -29.89
CA TYR A 286 21.76 -1.05 -28.46
C TYR A 286 23.01 -0.45 -27.80
N TYR A 287 22.84 0.40 -26.79
CA TYR A 287 23.89 0.77 -25.85
C TYR A 287 24.03 -0.35 -24.82
N ASP A 288 25.15 -1.06 -24.86
CA ASP A 288 25.59 -1.97 -23.79
C ASP A 288 26.72 -1.27 -23.02
N GLN A 289 26.52 -1.08 -21.72
CA GLN A 289 27.47 -0.43 -20.81
C GLN A 289 27.83 -1.41 -19.69
N ALA A 290 28.85 -2.23 -19.96
CA ALA A 290 29.58 -2.96 -18.93
C ALA A 290 31.07 -3.09 -19.32
N ILE A 291 31.80 -1.99 -19.08
CA ILE A 291 33.15 -1.91 -18.53
C ILE A 291 34.11 -3.11 -18.77
N GLY A 292 35.09 -2.90 -19.66
CA GLY A 292 36.52 -3.06 -19.34
C GLY A 292 37.18 -4.44 -19.51
N ASN A 293 37.86 -4.62 -20.66
CA ASN A 293 39.23 -5.18 -20.79
C ASN A 293 39.55 -6.56 -20.15
N TYR A 294 40.08 -7.60 -20.80
CA TYR A 294 41.11 -7.68 -21.84
C TYR A 294 41.02 -9.00 -22.66
N ARG A 295 41.61 -8.94 -23.86
CA ARG A 295 41.70 -9.92 -24.94
C ARG A 295 42.99 -10.75 -24.80
N GLY A 296 42.97 -12.05 -25.11
CA GLY A 296 44.18 -12.89 -25.26
C GLY A 296 43.82 -14.34 -25.61
N THR A 297 43.58 -14.64 -26.88
CA THR A 297 44.49 -15.33 -27.81
C THR A 297 44.54 -16.85 -27.65
N TYR A 298 44.06 -17.49 -28.72
CA TYR A 298 44.18 -18.90 -29.07
C TYR A 298 45.61 -19.43 -28.91
N VAL A 299 45.74 -20.57 -28.25
CA VAL A 299 46.90 -21.46 -28.40
C VAL A 299 46.37 -22.86 -28.74
N THR A 300 46.65 -23.23 -29.98
CA THR A 300 46.57 -24.57 -30.56
C THR A 300 47.61 -25.50 -29.93
N GLY A 301 47.25 -26.75 -29.63
CA GLY A 301 48.26 -27.78 -29.31
C GLY A 301 47.69 -29.12 -28.84
N GLY A 302 47.51 -30.05 -29.77
CA GLY A 302 47.94 -31.46 -29.70
C GLY A 302 47.38 -32.42 -28.62
N PRO A 303 46.92 -33.63 -28.98
CA PRO A 303 46.34 -34.61 -28.07
C PRO A 303 47.42 -35.47 -27.38
N GLY A 304 47.22 -35.76 -26.09
CA GLY A 304 48.10 -36.64 -25.31
C GLY A 304 47.34 -37.35 -24.20
N SER A 305 47.09 -38.63 -24.42
CA SER A 305 46.59 -39.63 -23.47
C SER A 305 47.45 -39.72 -22.20
N HIS A 306 46.84 -39.89 -21.02
CA HIS A 306 47.36 -40.78 -19.97
C HIS A 306 46.24 -41.18 -18.98
N LEU A 307 46.23 -42.49 -18.71
CA LEU A 307 45.46 -43.21 -17.68
C LEU A 307 45.79 -42.67 -16.28
N GLN A 308 44.86 -42.78 -15.33
CA GLN A 308 44.88 -43.82 -14.28
C GLN A 308 44.06 -43.45 -13.03
N ASN A 309 43.33 -44.47 -12.57
CA ASN A 309 42.45 -44.62 -11.42
C ASN A 309 42.94 -44.07 -10.07
N ALA A 310 41.98 -43.66 -9.23
CA ALA A 310 41.96 -43.83 -7.77
C ALA A 310 40.48 -43.78 -7.30
N SER A 311 39.83 -44.94 -7.09
CA SER A 311 39.69 -45.67 -5.81
C SER A 311 38.56 -45.18 -4.90
N ALA A 312 37.46 -45.97 -4.92
CA ALA A 312 36.62 -46.45 -3.82
C ALA A 312 36.12 -45.49 -2.71
N GLN A 313 34.79 -45.49 -2.45
CA GLN A 313 34.19 -46.16 -1.27
C GLN A 313 32.67 -45.92 -1.10
N TYR A 314 31.94 -47.03 -0.97
CA TYR A 314 30.66 -47.32 -0.29
C TYR A 314 29.29 -46.69 -0.71
N PRO A 315 28.23 -47.52 -0.82
CA PRO A 315 26.83 -47.13 -1.04
C PRO A 315 26.01 -47.04 0.27
N PRO A 316 24.78 -46.50 0.23
CA PRO A 316 23.60 -47.33 0.57
C PRO A 316 22.38 -47.01 -0.34
N ALA A 317 21.67 -48.01 -0.85
CA ALA A 317 20.52 -48.69 -0.22
C ALA A 317 19.21 -47.86 -0.18
N HIS A 318 18.38 -48.11 -1.19
CA HIS A 318 16.93 -48.42 -1.17
C HIS A 318 15.97 -47.90 -0.08
N ASN A 319 14.73 -47.64 -0.56
CA ASN A 319 13.43 -47.48 0.13
C ASN A 319 13.08 -46.01 0.46
N ASP A 320 11.86 -45.50 0.35
CA ASP A 320 10.56 -46.16 0.25
C ASP A 320 9.47 -45.18 -0.28
N LEU A 321 8.39 -45.79 -0.76
CA LEU A 321 7.00 -45.38 -0.98
C LEU A 321 6.51 -43.96 -0.61
N GLY A 322 5.63 -43.41 -1.47
CA GLY A 322 4.54 -42.54 -1.02
C GLY A 322 4.00 -41.47 -1.98
N LYS A 323 3.46 -41.83 -3.16
CA LYS A 323 2.61 -40.92 -3.96
C LYS A 323 1.21 -41.49 -4.19
N GLN A 324 0.32 -41.23 -3.24
CA GLN A 324 -1.12 -41.01 -3.48
C GLN A 324 -1.31 -39.47 -3.54
N LYS A 325 -2.25 -38.83 -4.25
CA LYS A 325 -3.45 -39.23 -4.98
C LYS A 325 -3.75 -38.09 -5.97
N LYS A 326 -4.02 -38.41 -7.24
CA LYS A 326 -4.66 -37.51 -8.21
C LYS A 326 -6.09 -37.19 -7.74
N ARG A 327 -6.47 -35.92 -7.69
CA ARG A 327 -7.84 -35.47 -8.00
C ARG A 327 -7.79 -34.14 -8.73
N GLY A 328 -8.06 -34.21 -10.03
CA GLY A 328 -8.40 -33.05 -10.83
C GLY A 328 -9.87 -32.70 -10.63
N VAL A 329 -10.17 -31.40 -10.71
CA VAL A 329 -11.48 -30.85 -11.04
C VAL A 329 -11.21 -29.61 -11.90
N GLY A 330 -11.76 -29.61 -13.11
CA GLY A 330 -11.56 -28.57 -14.12
C GLY A 330 -12.28 -27.24 -13.80
N PRO A 331 -12.02 -26.19 -14.58
CA PRO A 331 -12.56 -24.86 -14.33
C PRO A 331 -13.97 -24.71 -14.93
N LEU A 332 -14.92 -24.26 -14.10
CA LEU A 332 -16.22 -23.76 -14.54
C LEU A 332 -16.08 -22.28 -14.96
N ARG A 333 -16.56 -21.99 -16.16
CA ARG A 333 -16.72 -20.65 -16.73
C ARG A 333 -17.96 -19.97 -16.14
N PHE A 334 -17.81 -18.72 -15.72
CA PHE A 334 -18.79 -17.64 -15.87
C PHE A 334 -18.03 -16.35 -16.14
#